data_AF-A0A7W0CMV9-F1
#
_entry.id   AF-A0A7W0CMV9-F1
#
_cell.length_a   1.000
_cell.length_b   1.000
_cell.length_c   1.000
_cell.angle_alpha   90.00
_cell.angle_beta   90.00
_cell.angle_gamma   90.00
#
_symmetry.space_group_name_H-M   'P 1'
#
loop_
_entity.id
_entity.type
_entity.pdbx_description
1 polymer ?
#
loop_
_entity_poly.entity_id
_entity_poly.type
_entity_poly.pdbx_seq_one_letter_code
_entity_poly.pdbx_strand_id
1 'polypeptide(L)'
;MARTLERALAFGPRRAVVEAETGASLSYAALALRATRSAELLVRRGLMPGDPVAVVLPVGCRFPVAAYAVTAAGGRALPFEEGPDLGVRLAATHARIMITDLAHADELAQEASIRQVYSFSPVSGAMPLPCPPGPESEPGGMNGVVLVTAADLGAFDLALDAGALVVTAREPSPEACRKLVGCHGVTLVAGHRRLVERLGDLVPVLALGS
;
A
#
# COMPACT_ATOMS: atom_id res chain seq x y z
N MET A 1 -2.97 -9.26 13.52
CA MET A 1 -3.23 -8.75 12.15
C MET A 1 -4.71 -8.71 11.81
N ALA A 2 -5.52 -9.73 12.11
CA ALA A 2 -7.00 -9.61 12.08
C ALA A 2 -7.52 -8.36 12.85
N ARG A 3 -6.89 -8.05 14.00
CA ARG A 3 -7.16 -6.84 14.79
C ARG A 3 -7.03 -5.52 14.03
N THR A 4 -6.09 -5.38 13.08
CA THR A 4 -5.88 -4.11 12.35
C THR A 4 -7.04 -3.84 11.41
N LEU A 5 -7.53 -4.85 10.69
CA LEU A 5 -8.70 -4.73 9.82
C LEU A 5 -10.00 -4.61 10.63
N GLU A 6 -10.12 -5.29 11.77
CA GLU A 6 -11.25 -5.10 12.70
C GLU A 6 -11.30 -3.68 13.27
N ARG A 7 -10.14 -3.12 13.65
CA ARG A 7 -10.05 -1.70 14.06
C ARG A 7 -10.40 -0.77 12.93
N ALA A 8 -9.96 -1.05 11.70
CA ALA A 8 -10.36 -0.28 10.53
C ALA A 8 -11.89 -0.23 10.40
N LEU A 9 -12.61 -1.34 10.56
CA LEU A 9 -14.07 -1.34 10.53
C LEU A 9 -14.69 -0.40 11.58
N ALA A 10 -14.08 -0.23 12.75
CA ALA A 10 -14.55 0.70 13.78
C ALA A 10 -14.49 2.17 13.35
N PHE A 11 -13.61 2.54 12.43
CA PHE A 11 -13.56 3.89 11.85
C PHE A 11 -14.58 4.10 10.72
N GLY A 12 -15.21 3.03 10.24
CA GLY A 12 -16.36 3.07 9.33
C GLY A 12 -16.09 3.85 8.03
N PRO A 13 -16.92 4.85 7.69
CA PRO A 13 -16.83 5.58 6.42
C PRO A 13 -15.70 6.62 6.37
N ARG A 14 -14.94 6.80 7.47
CA ARG A 14 -13.82 7.74 7.48
C ARG A 14 -12.80 7.36 6.40
N ARG A 15 -12.20 8.36 5.76
CA ARG A 15 -11.13 8.13 4.78
C ARG A 15 -9.90 7.57 5.47
N ALA A 16 -9.40 6.46 4.94
CA ALA A 16 -8.15 5.84 5.35
C ALA A 16 -7.01 6.28 4.43
N VAL A 17 -7.25 6.35 3.12
CA VAL A 17 -6.22 6.69 2.12
C VAL A 17 -6.78 7.69 1.11
N VAL A 18 -5.98 8.68 0.72
CA VAL A 18 -6.25 9.62 -0.38
C VAL A 18 -4.99 9.74 -1.24
N GLU A 19 -5.13 9.56 -2.54
CA GLU A 19 -4.06 9.80 -3.51
C GLU A 19 -4.01 11.29 -3.84
N ALA A 20 -2.88 11.95 -3.56
CA ALA A 20 -2.72 13.38 -3.77
C ALA A 20 -2.81 13.78 -5.25
N GLU A 21 -2.35 12.91 -6.16
CA GLU A 21 -2.29 13.18 -7.60
C GLU A 21 -3.66 13.05 -8.27
N THR A 22 -4.43 12.03 -7.90
CA THR A 22 -5.70 11.68 -8.56
C THR A 22 -6.92 12.13 -7.76
N GLY A 23 -6.76 12.42 -6.47
CA GLY A 23 -7.87 12.62 -5.54
C GLY A 23 -8.65 11.35 -5.21
N ALA A 24 -8.23 10.19 -5.74
CA ALA A 24 -8.85 8.91 -5.42
C ALA A 24 -8.73 8.64 -3.93
N SER A 25 -9.75 8.03 -3.33
CA SER A 25 -9.76 7.77 -1.89
C SER A 25 -10.37 6.44 -1.54
N LEU A 26 -10.00 5.96 -0.35
CA LEU A 26 -10.41 4.69 0.21
C LEU A 26 -10.84 4.91 1.66
N SER A 27 -12.07 4.53 2.00
CA SER A 27 -12.55 4.54 3.38
C SER A 27 -11.97 3.36 4.17
N TYR A 28 -11.95 3.49 5.50
CA TYR A 28 -11.50 2.44 6.41
C TYR A 28 -12.34 1.16 6.26
N ALA A 29 -13.66 1.29 6.18
CA ALA A 29 -14.56 0.15 5.94
C ALA A 29 -14.29 -0.51 4.58
N ALA A 30 -14.06 0.29 3.54
CA ALA A 30 -13.73 -0.21 2.21
C ALA A 30 -12.39 -0.95 2.21
N LEU A 31 -11.35 -0.41 2.86
CA LEU A 31 -10.06 -1.07 3.00
C LEU A 31 -10.21 -2.44 3.65
N ALA A 32 -10.91 -2.51 4.80
CA ALA A 32 -11.11 -3.75 5.53
C ALA A 32 -11.86 -4.80 4.68
N LEU A 33 -12.99 -4.42 4.10
CA LEU A 33 -13.80 -5.34 3.29
C LEU A 33 -13.02 -5.89 2.08
N ARG A 34 -12.26 -5.04 1.40
CA ARG A 34 -11.50 -5.41 0.19
C ARG A 34 -10.29 -6.29 0.52
N ALA A 35 -9.58 -5.96 1.61
CA ALA A 35 -8.47 -6.77 2.09
C ALA A 35 -8.95 -8.16 2.49
N THR A 36 -10.05 -8.27 3.25
CA THR A 36 -10.65 -9.55 3.64
C THR A 36 -11.07 -10.40 2.44
N ARG A 37 -11.78 -9.83 1.46
CA ARG A 37 -12.18 -10.57 0.25
C ARG A 37 -10.99 -11.06 -0.57
N SER A 38 -9.98 -10.21 -0.72
CA SER A 38 -8.73 -10.57 -1.40
C SER A 38 -7.99 -11.67 -0.64
N ALA A 39 -7.95 -11.61 0.69
CA ALA A 39 -7.34 -12.63 1.54
C ALA A 39 -8.02 -14.00 1.37
N GLU A 40 -9.36 -14.04 1.41
CA GLU A 40 -10.12 -15.28 1.17
C GLU A 40 -9.82 -15.87 -0.20
N LEU A 41 -9.69 -15.04 -1.23
CA LEU A 41 -9.30 -15.49 -2.56
C LEU A 41 -7.89 -16.09 -2.55
N LEU A 42 -6.91 -15.39 -1.97
CA LEU A 42 -5.53 -15.87 -1.89
C LEU A 42 -5.44 -17.22 -1.16
N VAL A 43 -6.15 -17.39 -0.05
CA VAL A 43 -6.23 -18.67 0.69
C VAL A 43 -6.83 -19.76 -0.20
N ARG A 44 -7.95 -19.48 -0.90
CA ARG A 44 -8.57 -20.44 -1.82
C ARG A 44 -7.66 -20.82 -3.00
N ARG A 45 -6.70 -19.97 -3.34
CA ARG A 45 -5.70 -20.22 -4.38
C ARG A 45 -4.40 -20.84 -3.86
N GLY A 46 -4.38 -21.20 -2.57
CA GLY A 46 -3.31 -21.98 -1.96
C GLY A 46 -2.20 -21.15 -1.31
N LEU A 47 -2.43 -19.87 -1.02
CA LEU A 47 -1.52 -19.11 -0.16
C LEU A 47 -1.53 -19.73 1.24
N MET A 48 -0.35 -20.10 1.75
CA MET A 48 -0.18 -20.69 3.07
C MET A 48 0.36 -19.66 4.08
N PRO A 49 0.11 -19.85 5.39
CA PRO A 49 0.72 -19.00 6.41
C PRO A 49 2.25 -18.99 6.31
N GLY A 50 2.84 -17.79 6.32
CA GLY A 50 4.28 -17.57 6.20
C GLY A 50 4.80 -17.43 4.77
N ASP A 51 4.01 -17.75 3.74
CA ASP A 51 4.43 -17.63 2.35
C ASP A 51 4.82 -16.18 2.00
N PRO A 52 5.99 -15.95 1.39
CA PRO A 52 6.37 -14.63 0.91
C PRO A 52 5.58 -14.27 -0.36
N VAL A 53 4.95 -13.10 -0.34
CA VAL A 53 4.22 -12.53 -1.48
C VAL A 53 4.82 -11.20 -1.84
N ALA A 54 5.33 -11.09 -3.06
CA ALA A 54 5.82 -9.82 -3.58
C ALA A 54 4.63 -8.90 -3.92
N VAL A 55 4.67 -7.66 -3.44
CA VAL A 55 3.66 -6.64 -3.74
C VAL A 55 4.36 -5.52 -4.51
N VAL A 56 4.15 -5.50 -5.82
CA VAL A 56 4.73 -4.51 -6.73
C VAL A 56 3.58 -3.62 -7.23
N LEU A 57 3.19 -2.65 -6.41
CA LEU A 57 2.12 -1.70 -6.73
C LEU A 57 2.60 -0.29 -6.42
N PRO A 58 2.16 0.72 -7.18
CA PRO A 58 2.43 2.10 -6.85
C PRO A 58 1.81 2.44 -5.49
N VAL A 59 2.43 3.40 -4.79
CA VAL A 59 1.88 3.96 -3.56
C VAL A 59 0.52 4.60 -3.87
N GLY A 60 -0.54 4.12 -3.23
CA GLY A 60 -1.91 4.50 -3.54
C GLY A 60 -2.91 3.59 -2.86
N CYS A 61 -4.18 3.65 -3.23
CA CYS A 61 -5.24 2.91 -2.55
C CYS A 61 -5.12 1.38 -2.68
N ARG A 62 -4.55 0.89 -3.79
CA ARG A 62 -4.41 -0.55 -4.06
C ARG A 62 -3.34 -1.23 -3.21
N PHE A 63 -2.24 -0.52 -2.93
CA PHE A 63 -1.12 -1.05 -2.16
C PHE A 63 -1.52 -1.57 -0.77
N PRO A 64 -2.17 -0.78 0.12
CA PRO A 64 -2.58 -1.27 1.43
C PRO A 64 -3.60 -2.40 1.32
N VAL A 65 -4.51 -2.37 0.33
CA VAL A 65 -5.45 -3.48 0.12
C VAL A 65 -4.70 -4.80 -0.15
N ALA A 66 -3.71 -4.80 -1.04
CA ALA A 66 -2.88 -5.99 -1.31
C ALA A 66 -2.09 -6.44 -0.09
N ALA A 67 -1.39 -5.51 0.56
CA ALA A 67 -0.55 -5.82 1.70
C ALA A 67 -1.35 -6.41 2.85
N TYR A 68 -2.49 -5.80 3.20
CA TYR A 68 -3.38 -6.33 4.23
C TYR A 68 -4.09 -7.61 3.82
N ALA A 69 -4.36 -7.83 2.52
CA ALA A 69 -4.91 -9.09 2.05
C ALA A 69 -3.94 -10.26 2.26
N VAL A 70 -2.68 -10.09 1.87
CA VAL A 70 -1.62 -11.09 2.08
C VAL A 70 -1.47 -11.40 3.58
N THR A 71 -1.35 -10.33 4.36
CA THR A 71 -1.24 -10.37 5.82
C THR A 71 -2.44 -11.07 6.47
N ALA A 72 -3.67 -10.76 6.06
CA ALA A 72 -4.88 -11.38 6.58
C ALA A 72 -5.03 -12.85 6.17
N ALA A 73 -4.49 -13.23 5.00
CA ALA A 73 -4.36 -14.62 4.59
C ALA A 73 -3.25 -15.39 5.32
N GLY A 74 -2.49 -14.72 6.19
CA GLY A 74 -1.39 -15.30 6.97
C GLY A 74 -0.04 -15.29 6.24
N GLY A 75 0.03 -14.77 5.02
CA GLY A 75 1.28 -14.61 4.26
C GLY A 75 2.12 -13.43 4.75
N ARG A 76 3.30 -13.29 4.15
CA ARG A 76 4.22 -12.17 4.39
C ARG A 76 4.21 -11.24 3.18
N ALA A 77 3.65 -10.05 3.34
CA ALA A 77 3.68 -9.02 2.30
C ALA A 77 5.10 -8.43 2.21
N LEU A 78 5.72 -8.54 1.03
CA LEU A 78 7.03 -7.97 0.74
C LEU A 78 6.84 -6.84 -0.28
N PRO A 79 6.82 -5.57 0.15
CA PRO A 79 6.61 -4.46 -0.75
C PRO A 79 7.85 -4.17 -1.60
N PHE A 80 7.63 -3.89 -2.88
CA PHE A 80 8.66 -3.52 -3.83
C PHE A 80 8.23 -2.30 -4.63
N GLU A 81 9.16 -1.36 -4.79
CA GLU A 81 9.04 -0.30 -5.77
C GLU A 81 9.53 -0.78 -7.14
N GLU A 82 8.83 -0.34 -8.18
CA GLU A 82 9.28 -0.47 -9.56
C GLU A 82 10.60 0.28 -9.75
N GLY A 83 11.52 -0.31 -10.50
CA GLY A 83 12.83 0.26 -10.75
C GLY A 83 13.79 -0.72 -11.42
N PRO A 84 15.04 -0.29 -11.65
CA PRO A 84 16.07 -1.19 -12.15
C PRO A 84 16.26 -2.38 -11.20
N ASP A 85 16.62 -3.52 -11.78
CA ASP A 85 16.90 -4.78 -11.07
C ASP A 85 15.73 -5.35 -10.25
N LEU A 86 14.49 -4.92 -10.51
CA LEU A 86 13.30 -5.43 -9.82
C LEU A 86 13.22 -6.96 -9.91
N GLY A 87 13.45 -7.55 -11.10
CA GLY A 87 13.42 -9.00 -11.28
C GLY A 87 14.44 -9.73 -10.40
N VAL A 88 15.67 -9.25 -10.33
CA VAL A 88 16.74 -9.78 -9.45
C VAL A 88 16.33 -9.67 -7.98
N ARG A 89 15.81 -8.50 -7.55
CA ARG A 89 15.35 -8.26 -6.17
C ARG A 89 14.19 -9.19 -5.80
N LEU A 90 13.25 -9.40 -6.72
CA LEU A 90 12.14 -10.33 -6.54
C LEU A 90 12.64 -11.78 -6.44
N ALA A 91 13.54 -12.20 -7.33
CA ALA A 91 14.10 -13.55 -7.32
C ALA A 91 14.78 -13.89 -5.99
N ALA A 92 15.48 -12.93 -5.38
CA ALA A 92 16.15 -13.10 -4.09
C ALA A 92 15.20 -13.37 -2.92
N THR A 93 13.90 -13.06 -3.04
CA THR A 93 12.90 -13.34 -1.99
C THR A 93 12.40 -14.77 -1.99
N HIS A 94 12.59 -15.50 -3.09
CA HIS A 94 11.94 -16.78 -3.37
C HIS A 94 10.41 -16.75 -3.29
N ALA A 95 9.78 -15.57 -3.41
CA ALA A 95 8.34 -15.46 -3.56
C ALA A 95 7.88 -16.30 -4.76
N ARG A 96 6.74 -16.97 -4.60
CA ARG A 96 6.08 -17.71 -5.70
C ARG A 96 4.80 -17.02 -6.15
N ILE A 97 4.38 -16.01 -5.40
CA ILE A 97 3.18 -15.23 -5.63
C ILE A 97 3.60 -13.76 -5.73
N MET A 98 3.07 -13.06 -6.73
CA MET A 98 3.24 -11.62 -6.94
C MET A 98 1.87 -10.96 -7.11
N ILE A 99 1.69 -9.78 -6.51
CA ILE A 99 0.57 -8.89 -6.76
C ILE A 99 1.12 -7.65 -7.47
N THR A 100 0.70 -7.40 -8.71
CA THR A 100 1.14 -6.24 -9.49
C THR A 100 0.13 -5.84 -10.57
N ASP A 101 0.15 -4.55 -10.93
CA ASP A 101 -0.61 -3.98 -12.05
C ASP A 101 0.32 -3.55 -13.21
N LEU A 102 1.61 -3.96 -13.17
CA LEU A 102 2.57 -3.64 -14.21
C LEU A 102 2.25 -4.36 -15.53
N ALA A 103 2.38 -3.64 -16.64
CA ALA A 103 2.08 -4.20 -17.97
C ALA A 103 3.00 -5.37 -18.35
N HIS A 104 4.24 -5.38 -17.84
CA HIS A 104 5.26 -6.40 -18.11
C HIS A 104 5.33 -7.46 -16.98
N ALA A 105 4.20 -7.74 -16.33
CA ALA A 105 4.14 -8.69 -15.21
C ALA A 105 4.56 -10.12 -15.59
N ASP A 106 4.25 -10.57 -16.82
CA ASP A 106 4.63 -11.90 -17.31
C ASP A 106 6.15 -12.06 -17.43
N GLU A 107 6.85 -11.04 -17.91
CA GLU A 107 8.31 -11.03 -18.03
C GLU A 107 8.97 -11.07 -16.63
N LEU A 108 8.50 -10.21 -15.72
CA LEU A 108 8.96 -10.21 -14.32
C LEU A 108 8.70 -11.55 -13.63
N ALA A 109 7.54 -12.17 -13.89
CA ALA A 109 7.19 -13.44 -13.30
C ALA A 109 8.13 -14.56 -13.78
N GLN A 110 8.49 -14.56 -15.07
CA GLN A 110 9.45 -15.52 -15.63
C GLN A 110 10.84 -15.31 -15.03
N GLU A 111 11.33 -14.06 -15.02
CA GLU A 111 12.65 -13.72 -14.49
C GLU A 111 12.79 -14.11 -13.00
N ALA A 112 11.79 -13.78 -12.18
CA ALA A 112 11.80 -14.04 -10.74
C ALA A 112 11.25 -15.44 -10.36
N SER A 113 10.92 -16.29 -11.34
CA SER A 113 10.31 -17.62 -11.11
C SER A 113 9.02 -17.58 -10.25
N ILE A 114 8.22 -16.54 -10.42
CA ILE A 114 6.87 -16.40 -9.85
C ILE A 114 5.93 -17.37 -10.57
N ARG A 115 5.10 -18.10 -9.83
CA ARG A 115 4.14 -19.06 -10.38
C ARG A 115 2.72 -18.49 -10.49
N GLN A 116 2.39 -17.52 -9.64
CA GLN A 116 1.07 -16.93 -9.59
C GLN A 116 1.18 -15.41 -9.56
N VAL A 117 0.58 -14.77 -10.55
CA VAL A 117 0.47 -13.31 -10.61
C VAL A 117 -0.98 -12.93 -10.36
N TYR A 118 -1.18 -11.92 -9.51
CA TYR A 118 -2.48 -11.34 -9.19
C TYR A 118 -2.47 -9.85 -9.51
N SER A 119 -3.60 -9.29 -9.92
CA SER A 119 -3.72 -7.86 -10.25
C SER A 119 -5.08 -7.30 -9.88
N PHE A 120 -5.15 -6.01 -9.54
CA PHE A 120 -6.41 -5.28 -9.39
C PHE A 120 -6.89 -4.67 -10.70
N SER A 121 -6.02 -4.65 -11.71
CA SER A 121 -6.29 -4.12 -13.04
C SER A 121 -6.22 -5.26 -14.07
N PRO A 122 -6.80 -5.12 -15.27
CA PRO A 122 -6.65 -6.13 -16.30
C PRO A 122 -5.19 -6.15 -16.79
N VAL A 123 -4.46 -7.23 -16.48
CA VAL A 123 -3.09 -7.48 -16.93
C VAL A 123 -3.04 -8.90 -17.52
N SER A 124 -2.34 -9.05 -18.65
CA SER A 124 -2.12 -10.37 -19.27
C SER A 124 -1.48 -11.34 -18.28
N GLY A 125 -1.94 -12.59 -18.26
CA GLY A 125 -1.39 -13.64 -17.39
C GLY A 125 -1.69 -13.50 -15.89
N ALA A 126 -2.22 -12.35 -15.44
CA ALA A 126 -2.56 -12.10 -14.05
C ALA A 126 -3.99 -12.53 -13.71
N MET A 127 -4.16 -13.14 -12.54
CA MET A 127 -5.46 -13.47 -12.00
C MET A 127 -6.07 -12.24 -11.31
N PRO A 128 -7.37 -11.95 -11.52
CA PRO A 128 -7.98 -10.76 -10.94
C PRO A 128 -8.16 -10.91 -9.42
N LEU A 129 -7.78 -9.88 -8.69
CA LEU A 129 -8.23 -9.62 -7.33
C LEU A 129 -9.51 -8.78 -7.34
N PRO A 130 -10.33 -8.87 -6.28
CA PRO A 130 -11.50 -8.00 -6.13
C PRO A 130 -11.09 -6.54 -6.28
N CYS A 131 -11.54 -5.90 -7.37
CA CYS A 131 -11.21 -4.51 -7.62
C CYS A 131 -11.79 -3.65 -6.48
N PRO A 132 -11.00 -2.72 -5.93
CA PRO A 132 -11.53 -1.72 -5.03
C PRO A 132 -12.72 -0.94 -5.69
N PRO A 133 -13.94 -0.89 -5.12
CA PRO A 133 -14.94 0.09 -5.56
C PRO A 133 -14.34 1.51 -5.62
N GLY A 134 -14.78 2.30 -6.59
CA GLY A 134 -14.26 3.65 -6.84
C GLY A 134 -14.33 4.60 -5.64
N PRO A 135 -13.75 5.80 -5.75
CA PRO A 135 -13.66 6.75 -4.64
C PRO A 135 -15.06 7.07 -4.08
N GLU A 136 -15.24 6.83 -2.78
CA GLU A 136 -16.41 7.29 -2.03
C GLU A 136 -16.19 8.77 -1.68
N SER A 137 -16.84 9.64 -2.45
CA SER A 137 -16.79 11.09 -2.25
C SER A 137 -17.65 11.51 -1.06
N GLU A 138 -17.11 11.51 0.17
CA GLU A 138 -17.68 12.28 1.27
C GLU A 138 -16.65 13.16 2.02
N PRO A 139 -17.01 14.42 2.37
CA PRO A 139 -16.14 15.34 3.10
C PRO A 139 -16.17 15.02 4.60
N GLY A 140 -15.38 14.03 5.02
CA GLY A 140 -15.04 13.83 6.42
C GLY A 140 -13.94 14.79 6.86
N GLY A 141 -14.14 15.51 7.96
CA GLY A 141 -13.13 16.40 8.55
C GLY A 141 -11.77 15.71 8.75
N MET A 142 -10.70 16.37 8.30
CA MET A 142 -9.32 15.88 8.36
C MET A 142 -8.74 16.12 9.75
N ASN A 143 -8.78 15.12 10.63
CA ASN A 143 -7.95 15.11 11.84
C ASN A 143 -6.85 14.05 11.70
N GLY A 144 -5.59 14.47 11.85
CA GLY A 144 -4.42 13.60 11.83
C GLY A 144 -4.10 13.06 10.43
N VAL A 145 -3.62 13.91 9.52
CA VAL A 145 -3.16 13.47 8.21
C VAL A 145 -1.73 12.93 8.31
N VAL A 146 -1.44 11.85 7.58
CA VAL A 146 -0.11 11.25 7.45
C VAL A 146 0.24 11.16 5.97
N LEU A 147 1.28 11.85 5.50
CA LEU A 147 1.72 11.73 4.10
C LEU A 147 2.69 10.56 3.96
N VAL A 148 2.39 9.61 3.08
CA VAL A 148 3.21 8.43 2.79
C VAL A 148 3.67 8.47 1.33
N THR A 149 4.98 8.37 1.11
CA THR A 149 5.58 8.55 -0.22
C THR A 149 6.23 7.29 -0.79
N ALA A 150 6.26 6.22 -0.01
CA ALA A 150 6.88 4.95 -0.37
C ALA A 150 5.93 3.80 -0.02
N ALA A 151 6.14 2.64 -0.63
CA ALA A 151 5.39 1.42 -0.37
C ALA A 151 5.78 0.79 0.99
N ASP A 152 5.64 1.53 2.08
CA ASP A 152 6.04 1.11 3.43
C ASP A 152 4.81 0.66 4.23
N LEU A 153 4.71 -0.63 4.52
CA LEU A 153 3.57 -1.18 5.26
C LEU A 153 3.54 -0.71 6.73
N GLY A 154 4.69 -0.46 7.36
CA GLY A 154 4.76 0.03 8.74
C GLY A 154 4.17 1.43 8.88
N ALA A 155 4.31 2.27 7.85
CA ALA A 155 3.68 3.59 7.80
C ALA A 155 2.16 3.49 7.80
N PHE A 156 1.62 2.55 7.01
CA PHE A 156 0.19 2.27 6.97
C PHE A 156 -0.30 1.69 8.29
N ASP A 157 0.42 0.76 8.90
CA ASP A 157 0.04 0.17 10.20
C ASP A 157 -0.09 1.24 11.29
N LEU A 158 0.90 2.13 11.39
CA LEU A 158 0.87 3.25 12.35
C LEU A 158 -0.32 4.17 12.11
N ALA A 159 -0.59 4.52 10.85
CA ALA A 159 -1.69 5.41 10.51
C ALA A 159 -3.06 4.77 10.80
N LEU A 160 -3.23 3.50 10.44
CA LEU A 160 -4.48 2.78 10.67
C LEU A 160 -4.75 2.55 12.16
N ASP A 161 -3.72 2.21 12.95
CA ASP A 161 -3.87 2.05 14.41
C ASP A 161 -4.25 3.36 15.11
N ALA A 162 -3.82 4.50 14.55
CA ALA A 162 -4.15 5.84 15.06
C ALA A 162 -5.50 6.37 14.53
N GLY A 163 -6.13 5.71 13.54
CA GLY A 163 -7.33 6.25 12.87
C GLY A 163 -7.05 7.51 12.03
N ALA A 164 -5.80 7.65 11.59
CA ALA A 164 -5.29 8.78 10.83
C ALA A 164 -5.68 8.68 9.34
N LEU A 165 -5.74 9.82 8.65
CA LEU A 165 -5.91 9.84 7.20
C LEU A 165 -4.54 9.72 6.53
N VAL A 166 -4.31 8.68 5.76
CA VAL A 166 -3.12 8.58 4.90
C VAL A 166 -3.35 9.37 3.62
N VAL A 167 -2.41 10.23 3.26
CA VAL A 167 -2.31 10.82 1.93
C VAL A 167 -1.11 10.20 1.25
N THR A 168 -1.28 9.69 0.02
CA THR A 168 -0.18 9.09 -0.74
C THR A 168 0.25 10.02 -1.86
N ALA A 169 1.56 10.18 -2.03
CA ALA A 169 2.14 10.96 -3.12
C ALA A 169 3.40 10.27 -3.65
N ARG A 170 3.51 10.06 -4.96
CA ARG A 170 4.66 9.37 -5.54
C ARG A 170 5.92 10.24 -5.45
N GLU A 171 5.78 11.52 -5.75
CA GLU A 171 6.88 12.49 -5.70
C GLU A 171 6.39 13.86 -5.17
N PRO A 172 6.15 14.02 -3.87
CA PRO A 172 5.68 15.29 -3.35
C PRO A 172 6.79 16.35 -3.36
N SER A 173 6.44 17.56 -3.78
CA SER A 173 7.36 18.69 -3.71
C SER A 173 7.60 19.10 -2.24
N PRO A 174 8.81 19.55 -1.87
CA PRO A 174 9.09 20.01 -0.50
C PRO A 174 8.18 21.15 -0.03
N GLU A 175 7.69 21.97 -0.96
CA GLU A 175 6.75 23.05 -0.70
C GLU A 175 5.35 22.54 -0.36
N ALA A 176 4.85 21.55 -1.11
CA ALA A 176 3.56 20.91 -0.82
C ALA A 176 3.60 20.21 0.55
N CYS A 177 4.69 19.51 0.85
CA CYS A 177 4.94 18.91 2.17
C CYS A 177 4.88 19.96 3.30
N ARG A 178 5.60 21.08 3.15
CA ARG A 178 5.61 22.17 4.15
C ARG A 178 4.22 22.76 4.36
N LYS A 179 3.48 23.00 3.28
CA LYS A 179 2.12 23.56 3.37
C LYS A 179 1.18 22.62 4.11
N LEU A 180 1.23 21.32 3.82
CA LEU A 180 0.42 20.32 4.52
C LEU A 180 0.72 20.30 6.02
N VAL A 181 2.01 20.32 6.40
CA VAL A 181 2.44 20.29 7.81
C VAL A 181 2.00 21.55 8.55
N GLY A 182 2.24 22.72 7.96
CA GLY A 182 1.87 24.00 8.58
C GLY A 182 0.37 24.22 8.69
N CYS A 183 -0.42 23.75 7.71
CA CYS A 183 -1.88 23.99 7.70
C CYS A 183 -2.67 22.96 8.50
N HIS A 184 -2.18 21.72 8.64
CA HIS A 184 -3.00 20.60 9.12
C HIS A 184 -2.36 19.79 10.25
N GLY A 185 -1.18 20.18 10.76
CA GLY A 185 -0.53 19.50 11.89
C GLY A 185 -0.21 18.03 11.59
N VAL A 186 0.28 17.78 10.37
CA VAL A 186 0.42 16.43 9.80
C VAL A 186 1.78 15.82 10.14
N THR A 187 1.86 14.49 10.17
CA THR A 187 3.13 13.77 10.29
C THR A 187 3.53 13.21 8.91
N LEU A 188 4.72 13.52 8.42
CA LEU A 188 5.20 12.89 7.18
C LEU A 188 5.90 11.58 7.53
N VAL A 189 5.62 10.53 6.78
CA VAL A 189 6.28 9.23 6.92
C VAL A 189 6.88 8.87 5.57
N ALA A 190 8.20 8.73 5.53
CA ALA A 190 8.95 8.45 4.32
C ALA A 190 9.81 7.21 4.54
N GLY A 191 9.57 6.17 3.75
CA GLY A 191 10.32 4.91 3.80
C GLY A 191 11.64 4.93 3.01
N HIS A 192 11.90 5.97 2.21
CA HIS A 192 13.11 6.03 1.37
C HIS A 192 14.07 7.14 1.82
N ARG A 193 15.32 6.77 2.15
CA ARG A 193 16.36 7.68 2.67
C ARG A 193 16.58 8.93 1.80
N ARG A 194 16.56 8.78 0.46
CA ARG A 194 16.66 9.91 -0.49
C ARG A 194 15.56 10.96 -0.31
N LEU A 195 14.34 10.54 0.01
CA LEU A 195 13.22 11.46 0.21
C LEU A 195 13.32 12.12 1.58
N VAL A 196 13.77 11.39 2.61
CA VAL A 196 14.14 11.98 3.92
C VAL A 196 15.24 13.05 3.74
N GLU A 197 16.29 12.75 2.99
CA GLU A 197 17.38 13.69 2.69
C GLU A 197 16.90 14.92 1.89
N ARG A 198 15.99 14.73 0.92
CA ARG A 198 15.41 15.84 0.15
C ARG A 198 14.48 16.73 0.97
N LEU A 199 13.77 16.16 1.94
CA LEU A 199 12.89 16.93 2.84
C LEU A 199 13.68 17.61 3.97
N GLY A 200 14.81 17.04 4.40
CA GLY A 200 15.72 17.60 5.40
C GLY A 200 15.05 17.83 6.77
N ASP A 201 15.66 18.68 7.61
CA ASP A 201 15.13 19.09 8.93
C ASP A 201 13.86 19.97 8.85
N LEU A 202 13.37 20.24 7.64
CA LEU A 202 12.30 21.21 7.40
C LEU A 202 10.92 20.69 7.79
N VAL A 203 10.80 19.39 8.06
CA VAL A 203 9.54 18.74 8.42
C VAL A 203 9.81 17.58 9.39
N PRO A 204 8.98 17.34 10.43
CA PRO A 204 9.03 16.09 11.19
C PRO A 204 8.72 14.91 10.26
N VAL A 205 9.77 14.26 9.77
CA VAL A 205 9.70 13.03 9.00
C VAL A 205 10.04 11.86 9.92
N LEU A 206 9.09 10.96 10.12
CA LEU A 206 9.39 9.65 10.68
C LEU A 206 10.02 8.80 9.58
N ALA A 207 11.33 8.60 9.67
CA ALA A 207 12.01 7.58 8.88
C ALA A 207 11.72 6.22 9.51
N LEU A 208 11.01 5.36 8.79
CA LEU A 208 10.85 3.97 9.21
C LEU A 208 12.14 3.24 8.83
N GLY A 209 12.78 2.63 9.83
CA GLY A 209 14.07 1.98 9.67
C GLY A 209 14.01 0.87 8.61
N SER A 210 14.99 0.91 7.71
CA SER A 210 15.27 -0.09 6.67
C SER A 210 15.60 -1.46 7.24
#